data_AF-A0A5C7Q9B8-F1
#
_entry.id   AF-A0A5C7Q9B8-F1
#
_cell.length_a   1.000
_cell.length_b   1.000
_cell.length_c   1.000
_cell.angle_alpha   90.00
_cell.angle_beta   90.00
_cell.angle_gamma   90.00
#
_symmetry.space_group_name_H-M   'P 1'
#
loop_
_entity.id
_entity.type
_entity.pdbx_description
1 polymer ?
#
loop_
_entity_poly.entity_id
_entity_poly.type
_entity_poly.pdbx_seq_one_letter_code
_entity_poly.pdbx_strand_id
1 'polypeptide(L)' 'DAEYGVGDVVEFPTPDGQGRYAGVVRECGPDWLLFDFNHPLAGQAVRFDVKLLGVL' A
#
# COMPACT_ATOMS: atom_id res chain seq x y z
N ASP A 1 21.46 3.61 -9.68
CA ASP A 1 20.22 4.35 -9.42
C ASP A 1 19.02 3.44 -9.59
N ALA A 2 17.99 3.63 -8.78
CA ALA A 2 16.73 2.93 -8.92
C ALA A 2 15.81 3.79 -9.81
N GLU A 3 15.39 3.23 -10.95
CA GLU A 3 14.33 3.81 -11.78
C GLU A 3 12.98 3.33 -11.27
N TYR A 4 12.02 4.26 -11.15
CA TYR A 4 10.66 3.97 -10.68
C TYR A 4 9.65 4.34 -11.76
N GLY A 5 8.70 3.44 -12.00
CA GLY A 5 7.57 3.63 -12.90
C GLY A 5 6.25 3.78 -12.15
N VAL A 6 5.27 4.41 -12.80
CA VAL A 6 3.88 4.46 -12.30
C VAL A 6 3.33 3.03 -12.18
N GLY A 7 2.76 2.72 -11.02
CA GLY A 7 2.25 1.39 -10.68
C GLY A 7 3.22 0.51 -9.89
N ASP A 8 4.50 0.90 -9.79
CA ASP A 8 5.47 0.18 -8.97
C ASP A 8 5.06 0.22 -7.49
N VAL A 9 5.25 -0.91 -6.82
CA VAL A 9 5.00 -1.07 -5.39
C VAL A 9 6.34 -1.01 -4.66
N VAL A 10 6.46 -0.08 -3.72
CA VAL A 10 7.68 0.17 -2.95
C VAL A 10 7.38 -0.01 -1.46
N GLU A 11 8.24 -0.72 -0.74
CA GLU A 11 8.10 -0.95 0.70
C GLU A 11 8.85 0.11 1.52
N PHE A 12 8.15 0.69 2.50
CA PHE A 12 8.69 1.68 3.43
C PHE A 12 8.66 1.12 4.87
N PRO A 13 9.67 1.42 5.70
CA PRO A 13 9.63 1.07 7.11
C PRO A 13 8.61 1.95 7.87
N THR A 14 7.95 1.39 8.87
CA THR A 14 7.15 2.17 9.83
C THR A 14 8.04 3.11 10.64
N PRO A 15 7.51 4.23 11.17
CA PRO A 15 8.30 5.18 11.96
C PRO A 15 8.96 4.57 13.20
N ASP A 16 8.38 3.51 13.78
CA ASP A 16 8.93 2.75 14.90
C ASP A 16 9.92 1.64 14.47
N GLY A 17 10.09 1.43 13.16
CA GLY A 17 10.96 0.42 12.57
C GLY A 17 10.50 -1.03 12.74
N GLN A 18 9.33 -1.27 13.33
CA GLN A 18 8.84 -2.61 13.67
C GLN A 18 8.03 -3.26 12.54
N GLY A 19 7.64 -2.50 11.53
CA GLY A 19 6.79 -2.95 10.43
C GLY A 19 7.16 -2.32 9.10
N ARG A 20 6.42 -2.70 8.06
CA ARG A 20 6.54 -2.16 6.71
C ARG A 20 5.16 -1.89 6.14
N TYR A 21 5.06 -0.86 5.32
CA TYR A 21 3.87 -0.59 4.52
C TYR A 21 4.26 -0.36 3.06
N ALA A 22 3.38 -0.77 2.15
CA ALA A 22 3.58 -0.65 0.72
C ALA A 22 2.96 0.67 0.21
N GLY A 23 3.72 1.41 -0.60
CA GLY A 23 3.24 2.56 -1.35
C GLY A 23 3.29 2.28 -2.85
N VAL A 24 2.27 2.72 -3.59
CA VAL A 24 2.21 2.61 -5.05
C VAL A 24 2.61 3.93 -5.68
N VAL A 25 3.52 3.93 -6.65
CA VAL A 25 3.86 5.13 -7.43
C VAL A 25 2.66 5.54 -8.29
N ARG A 26 2.15 6.74 -8.08
CA ARG A 26 1.02 7.31 -8.84
C ARG A 26 1.46 8.25 -9.95
N GLU A 27 2.57 8.97 -9.73
CA GLU A 27 3.10 9.95 -10.67
C GLU A 27 4.62 10.07 -10.50
N CYS A 28 5.32 10.23 -11.64
CA CYS A 28 6.76 10.48 -11.68
C CYS A 28 7.01 11.88 -12.26
N GLY A 29 7.57 12.77 -11.44
CA GLY A 29 8.09 14.06 -11.88
C GLY A 29 9.60 14.02 -12.15
N PRO A 30 10.21 15.14 -12.56
CA PRO A 30 11.65 15.22 -12.83
C PRO A 30 12.51 14.85 -11.61
N ASP A 31 12.13 15.37 -10.43
CA ASP A 31 12.90 15.24 -9.18
C ASP A 31 12.05 14.73 -8.01
N TRP A 32 10.84 14.22 -8.28
CA TRP A 32 9.89 13.81 -7.25
C TRP A 32 9.03 12.63 -7.71
N LEU A 33 8.51 11.89 -6.73
CA LEU A 33 7.53 10.82 -6.92
C LEU A 33 6.34 11.05 -5.99
N LEU A 34 5.13 10.78 -6.49
CA LEU A 34 3.93 10.74 -5.65
C LEU A 34 3.61 9.28 -5.33
N PHE A 35 3.54 8.97 -4.03
CA PHE A 35 3.16 7.65 -3.53
C PHE A 35 1.75 7.67 -2.95
N ASP A 36 0.99 6.62 -3.26
CA ASP A 36 -0.28 6.31 -2.61
C ASP A 36 -0.08 5.16 -1.62
N PHE A 37 -0.34 5.43 -0.35
CA PHE A 37 -0.24 4.47 0.75
C PHE A 37 -1.58 3.92 1.20
N ASN A 38 -2.67 4.32 0.55
CA ASN A 38 -3.98 3.79 0.87
C ASN A 38 -4.06 2.30 0.54
N HIS A 39 -4.88 1.57 1.30
CA HIS A 39 -5.21 0.20 0.96
C HIS A 39 -5.83 0.15 -0.45
N PRO A 40 -5.57 -0.87 -1.29
CA PRO A 40 -6.14 -0.98 -2.64
C PRO A 40 -7.68 -0.92 -2.69
N LEU A 41 -8.34 -1.28 -1.58
CA LEU A 41 -9.79 -1.23 -1.41
C LEU A 41 -10.30 0.06 -0.71
N ALA A 42 -9.45 1.07 -0.52
CA ALA A 42 -9.87 2.33 0.08
C ALA A 42 -10.99 2.99 -0.74
N GLY A 43 -12.04 3.46 -0.05
CA GLY A 43 -13.23 4.02 -0.68
C GLY A 43 -14.19 3.00 -1.32
N GLN A 44 -13.84 1.71 -1.35
CA GLN A 44 -14.70 0.66 -1.88
C GLN A 44 -15.49 0.00 -0.75
N ALA A 45 -16.81 -0.09 -0.90
CA ALA A 45 -17.64 -0.87 0.01
C ALA A 45 -17.35 -2.36 -0.22
N VAL A 46 -16.83 -3.04 0.80
CA VAL A 46 -16.48 -4.46 0.72
C VAL A 46 -17.56 -5.30 1.41
N ARG A 47 -18.09 -6.30 0.70
CA ARG A 47 -18.99 -7.31 1.26
C ARG A 47 -18.17 -8.54 1.63
N PHE A 48 -18.35 -9.03 2.85
CA PHE A 48 -17.73 -10.26 3.31
C PHE A 48 -18.80 -11.31 3.57
N ASP A 49 -18.60 -12.51 3.03
CA ASP A 49 -19.31 -13.70 3.48
C ASP A 49 -18.37 -14.47 4.40
N VAL A 50 -18.68 -14.49 5.70
CA VAL A 50 -17.78 -15.01 6.73
C VAL A 50 -18.33 -16.32 7.29
N LYS A 51 -17.46 -17.33 7.41
CA LYS A 51 -17.73 -18.57 8.13
C LYS A 51 -16.86 -18.64 9.38
N LEU A 52 -17.48 -18.56 10.55
CA LEU A 52 -16.79 -18.74 11.83
C LEU A 52 -16.53 -20.24 12.05
N LEU A 53 -15.25 -20.59 12.28
CA LEU A 53 -14.81 -21.98 12.42
C LEU A 53 -14.76 -22.44 13.89
N GLY A 54 -14.72 -21.53 14.84
CA GLY A 54 -14.67 -21.82 16.28
C GLY A 54 -14.53 -20.54 17.11
N VAL A 55 -14.83 -20.66 18.40
CA VAL A 55 -14.62 -19.62 19.43
C VAL A 55 -14.03 -20.27 20.68
N LEU A 56 -13.19 -19.55 21.43
CA LEU A 56 -12.52 -20.01 22.65
C LEU A 56 -13.26 -19.57 23.91
#